data_AF-A0A177PIN8-F1
#
_entry.id   AF-A0A177PIN8-F1
#
_cell.length_a   1.000
_cell.length_b   1.000
_cell.length_c   1.000
_cell.angle_alpha   90.00
_cell.angle_beta   90.00
_cell.angle_gamma   90.00
#
_symmetry.space_group_name_H-M   'P 1'
#
loop_
_entity.id
_entity.type
_entity.pdbx_description
1 polymer ?
#
loop_
_entity_poly.entity_id
_entity_poly.type
_entity_poly.pdbx_seq_one_letter_code
_entity_poly.pdbx_strand_id
1 'polypeptide(L)'
;MRGGGLAALHATPLRERFYSWRAGRGERYVCTIFSAEEEALVAGFARAVVIGVAREGAERRPVCVLSTEEFDAPSGRLARAAAIALGVNEWHVRFCALPVEVARHLAKALLN
;
A
#
# COMPACT_ATOMS: atom_id res chain seq x y z
N MET A 1 -2.78 15.15 -2.48
CA MET A 1 -2.47 14.30 -1.31
C MET A 1 -0.97 14.34 -1.08
N ARG A 2 -0.48 14.69 0.11
CA ARG A 2 0.95 14.53 0.43
C ARG A 2 1.03 13.62 1.63
N GLY A 3 1.55 12.42 1.42
CA GLY A 3 1.84 11.50 2.51
C GLY A 3 3.26 11.70 3.03
N GLY A 4 3.52 11.13 4.20
CA GLY A 4 4.81 11.17 4.87
C GLY A 4 4.89 10.15 5.99
N GLY A 5 6.08 10.01 6.58
CA GLY A 5 6.28 9.19 7.77
C GLY A 5 5.41 9.64 8.94
N LEU A 6 5.09 8.72 9.85
CA LEU A 6 4.42 9.06 11.11
C LEU A 6 5.39 9.85 12.00
N ALA A 7 5.06 11.12 12.28
CA ALA A 7 5.94 12.01 13.05
C ALA A 7 6.32 11.44 14.43
N ALA A 8 5.36 10.78 15.09
CA ALA A 8 5.56 10.14 16.39
C ALA A 8 6.60 9.00 16.36
N LEU A 9 6.91 8.45 15.18
CA LEU A 9 7.85 7.34 15.01
C LEU A 9 9.24 7.80 14.57
N HIS A 10 9.50 9.10 14.33
CA HIS A 10 10.77 9.58 13.77
C HIS A 10 12.01 9.19 14.59
N ALA A 11 11.88 9.08 15.91
CA ALA A 11 12.94 8.67 16.82
C ALA A 11 13.13 7.15 16.90
N THR A 12 12.40 6.37 16.11
CA THR A 12 12.40 4.90 16.18
C THR A 12 12.77 4.27 14.84
N PRO A 13 13.29 3.03 14.83
CA PRO A 13 13.48 2.26 13.61
C PRO A 13 12.17 2.00 12.85
N LEU A 14 11.01 2.12 13.52
CA LEU A 14 9.70 1.88 12.92
C LEU A 14 9.27 2.95 11.92
N ARG A 15 9.96 4.10 11.84
CA ARG A 15 9.63 5.18 10.88
C ARG A 15 9.58 4.68 9.43
N GLU A 16 10.36 3.66 9.09
CA GLU A 16 10.48 3.11 7.74
C GLU A 16 9.43 2.04 7.44
N ARG A 17 8.74 1.55 8.47
CA ARG A 17 7.70 0.52 8.39
C ARG A 17 6.29 1.09 8.39
N PHE A 18 6.10 2.40 8.51
CA PHE A 18 4.78 3.02 8.51
C PHE A 18 4.72 4.28 7.65
N TYR A 19 3.65 4.40 6.87
CA TYR A 19 3.36 5.57 6.05
C TYR A 19 1.98 6.12 6.37
N SER A 20 1.81 7.44 6.34
CA SER A 20 0.51 8.07 6.54
C SER A 20 0.25 9.21 5.59
N TRP A 21 -1.01 9.39 5.22
CA TRP A 21 -1.44 10.56 4.44
C TRP A 21 -2.82 11.02 4.92
N ARG A 22 -3.22 12.22 4.47
CA ARG A 22 -4.58 12.71 4.62
C ARG A 22 -5.29 12.71 3.27
N ALA A 23 -6.50 12.19 3.23
CA ALA A 23 -7.38 12.36 2.07
C ALA A 23 -8.02 13.75 2.09
N GLY A 24 -8.72 14.10 1.00
CA GLY A 24 -9.31 15.42 0.78
C GLY A 24 -10.33 15.87 1.84
N ARG A 25 -10.94 14.95 2.59
CA ARG A 25 -11.86 15.26 3.70
C ARG A 25 -11.19 15.25 5.08
N GLY A 26 -9.86 15.13 5.13
CA GLY A 26 -9.08 15.16 6.37
C GLY A 26 -8.91 13.81 7.06
N GLU A 27 -9.50 12.72 6.55
CA GLU A 27 -9.26 11.39 7.13
C GLU A 27 -7.79 11.02 7.00
N ARG A 28 -7.20 10.56 8.11
CA ARG A 28 -5.83 10.06 8.14
C ARG A 28 -5.82 8.57 7.83
N TYR A 29 -5.02 8.20 6.84
CA TYR A 29 -4.74 6.82 6.50
C TYR A 29 -3.36 6.46 7.02
N VAL A 30 -3.23 5.23 7.50
CA VAL A 30 -1.97 4.64 7.96
C VAL A 30 -1.81 3.29 7.29
N CYS A 31 -0.64 3.06 6.71
CA CYS A 31 -0.24 1.79 6.12
C CYS A 31 1.02 1.29 6.81
N THR A 32 1.11 -0.03 6.95
CA THR A 32 2.38 -0.71 7.22
C THR A 32 3.11 -0.91 5.90
N ILE A 33 4.41 -0.66 5.86
CA ILE A 33 5.25 -0.82 4.68
C ILE A 33 6.01 -2.14 4.78
N PHE A 34 5.87 -2.94 3.73
CA PHE A 34 6.66 -4.13 3.47
C PHE A 34 7.49 -3.92 2.21
N SER A 35 8.68 -4.52 2.12
CA SER A 35 9.45 -4.54 0.88
C SER A 35 8.75 -5.42 -0.16
N ALA A 36 9.07 -5.23 -1.44
CA ALA A 36 8.54 -6.09 -2.49
C ALA A 36 8.87 -7.58 -2.26
N GLU A 37 10.02 -7.87 -1.64
CA GLU A 37 10.49 -9.23 -1.31
C GLU A 37 9.64 -9.91 -0.22
N GLU A 38 8.94 -9.14 0.61
CA GLU A 38 8.03 -9.64 1.66
C GLU A 38 6.64 -10.04 1.08
N GLU A 39 6.51 -10.27 -0.23
CA GLU A 39 5.25 -10.60 -0.91
C GLU A 39 4.51 -11.80 -0.29
N ALA A 40 5.24 -12.87 0.06
CA ALA A 40 4.63 -14.07 0.65
C ALA A 40 3.98 -13.78 2.01
N LEU A 41 4.58 -12.87 2.80
CA LEU A 41 4.00 -12.41 4.06
C LEU A 41 2.73 -11.59 3.80
N VAL A 42 2.78 -10.68 2.82
CA VAL A 42 1.63 -9.84 2.43
C VAL A 42 0.45 -10.68 1.94
N ALA A 43 0.70 -11.74 1.19
CA ALA A 43 -0.32 -12.68 0.73
C ALA A 43 -1.01 -13.44 1.88
N GLY A 44 -0.35 -13.59 3.03
CA GLY A 44 -0.91 -14.23 4.22
C GLY A 44 -1.87 -13.35 5.03
N PHE A 45 -2.01 -12.06 4.71
CA PHE A 45 -2.89 -11.16 5.45
C PHE A 45 -4.35 -11.33 5.03
N ALA A 46 -5.24 -11.32 6.01
CA ALA A 46 -6.69 -11.27 5.78
C ALA A 46 -7.22 -9.85 5.99
N ARG A 47 -8.25 -9.49 5.24
CA ARG A 47 -8.99 -8.22 5.38
C ARG A 47 -8.09 -6.99 5.32
N ALA A 48 -7.23 -6.94 4.30
CA ALA A 48 -6.39 -5.76 4.05
C ALA A 48 -6.51 -5.28 2.60
N VAL A 49 -6.08 -4.04 2.39
CA VAL A 49 -5.81 -3.48 1.07
C VAL A 49 -4.31 -3.32 0.94
N VAL A 50 -3.78 -3.75 -0.20
CA VAL A 50 -2.38 -3.64 -0.57
C VAL A 50 -2.25 -2.62 -1.68
N ILE A 51 -1.44 -1.60 -1.45
CA ILE A 51 -1.08 -0.60 -2.45
C ILE A 51 0.35 -0.89 -2.89
N GLY A 52 0.55 -1.22 -4.17
CA GLY A 52 1.89 -1.32 -4.74
C GLY A 52 2.45 0.07 -4.98
N VAL A 53 3.61 0.35 -4.42
CA VAL A 53 4.24 1.68 -4.46
C VAL A 53 5.62 1.58 -5.09
N ALA A 54 5.86 2.41 -6.09
CA ALA A 54 7.20 2.71 -6.58
C ALA A 54 7.77 3.83 -5.71
N ARG A 55 8.85 3.56 -4.99
CA ARG A 55 9.58 4.54 -4.19
C ARG A 55 10.91 4.88 -4.84
N GLU A 56 11.11 6.16 -5.10
CA GLU A 56 12.37 6.73 -5.60
C GLU A 56 12.82 7.82 -4.61
N GLY A 57 13.80 7.49 -3.76
CA GLY A 57 14.25 8.37 -2.69
C GLY A 57 13.14 8.67 -1.67
N ALA A 58 12.70 9.93 -1.64
CA ALA A 58 11.62 10.40 -0.76
C ALA A 58 10.23 10.33 -1.41
N GLU A 59 10.17 10.24 -2.75
CA GLU A 59 8.91 10.17 -3.47
C GLU A 59 8.33 8.76 -3.46
N ARG A 60 7.00 8.70 -3.33
CA ARG A 60 6.23 7.46 -3.34
C ARG A 60 5.06 7.62 -4.28
N ARG A 61 5.05 6.80 -5.33
CA ARG A 61 4.03 6.79 -6.37
C ARG A 61 3.23 5.49 -6.29
N PRO A 62 1.93 5.53 -5.97
CA PRO A 62 1.06 4.37 -6.09
C PRO A 62 1.01 3.89 -7.56
N VAL A 63 1.02 2.57 -7.75
CA VAL A 63 1.01 1.92 -9.07
C VAL A 63 -0.19 0.99 -9.20
N CYS A 64 -0.52 0.25 -8.14
CA CYS A 64 -1.69 -0.63 -8.11
C CYS A 64 -2.34 -0.63 -6.73
N VAL A 65 -3.60 -1.03 -6.67
CA VAL A 65 -4.36 -1.22 -5.44
C VAL A 65 -5.13 -2.53 -5.56
N LEU A 66 -4.95 -3.43 -4.60
CA LEU A 66 -5.54 -4.76 -4.55
C LEU A 66 -6.12 -5.00 -3.16
N SER A 67 -7.28 -5.64 -3.07
CA SER A 67 -7.66 -6.31 -1.82
C SER A 67 -6.75 -7.51 -1.56
N THR A 68 -6.61 -7.97 -0.32
CA THR A 68 -5.84 -9.18 -0.01
C THR A 68 -6.37 -10.42 -0.73
N GLU A 69 -7.70 -10.50 -0.94
CA GLU A 69 -8.31 -11.59 -1.71
C GLU A 69 -7.88 -11.55 -3.19
N GLU A 70 -7.84 -10.35 -3.80
CA GLU A 70 -7.33 -10.19 -5.17
C GLU A 70 -5.83 -10.42 -5.22
N PHE A 71 -5.08 -9.95 -4.23
CA PHE A 71 -3.63 -10.07 -4.17
C PHE A 71 -3.20 -11.53 -4.26
N ASP A 72 -3.82 -12.43 -3.51
CA ASP A 72 -3.48 -13.86 -3.51
C ASP A 72 -4.02 -14.64 -4.73
N ALA A 73 -5.06 -14.13 -5.39
CA ALA A 73 -5.66 -14.76 -6.56
C ALA A 73 -4.70 -14.82 -7.78
N PRO A 74 -4.92 -15.75 -8.74
CA PRO A 74 -4.11 -15.83 -9.96
C PRO A 74 -4.05 -14.53 -10.77
N SER A 75 -5.16 -13.79 -10.85
CA SER A 75 -5.22 -12.46 -11.47
C SER A 75 -4.37 -11.43 -10.72
N GLY A 76 -4.36 -11.51 -9.39
CA GLY A 76 -3.49 -10.71 -8.53
C GLY A 76 -2.02 -10.95 -8.82
N ARG A 77 -1.59 -12.20 -8.98
CA ARG A 77 -0.19 -12.53 -9.31
C ARG A 77 0.27 -11.86 -10.60
N LEU A 78 -0.57 -11.85 -11.63
CA LEU A 78 -0.28 -11.14 -12.88
C LEU A 78 -0.20 -9.63 -12.66
N ALA A 79 -1.14 -9.06 -11.90
CA ALA A 79 -1.12 -7.64 -11.55
C ALA A 79 0.13 -7.24 -10.74
N ARG A 80 0.58 -8.10 -9.81
CA ARG A 80 1.83 -7.89 -9.05
C ARG A 80 3.05 -7.91 -9.95
N ALA A 81 3.15 -8.90 -10.84
CA ALA A 81 4.26 -8.98 -11.80
C ALA A 81 4.31 -7.73 -12.70
N ALA A 82 3.15 -7.28 -13.21
CA ALA A 82 3.07 -6.03 -13.98
C ALA A 82 3.45 -4.80 -13.14
N ALA A 83 3.00 -4.72 -11.88
CA ALA A 83 3.34 -3.63 -10.98
C ALA A 83 4.84 -3.58 -10.65
N ILE A 84 5.48 -4.73 -10.44
CA ILE A 84 6.93 -4.84 -10.24
C ILE A 84 7.67 -4.35 -11.49
N ALA A 85 7.22 -4.72 -12.69
CA ALA A 85 7.78 -4.22 -13.94
C ALA A 85 7.64 -2.68 -14.10
N LEU A 86 6.68 -2.07 -13.41
CA LEU A 86 6.48 -0.61 -13.34
C LEU A 86 7.23 0.06 -12.17
N GLY A 87 8.10 -0.66 -11.47
CA GLY A 87 8.99 -0.16 -10.44
C GLY A 87 8.47 -0.27 -9.00
N VAL A 88 7.41 -1.04 -8.74
CA VAL A 88 6.97 -1.28 -7.36
C VAL A 88 8.06 -1.98 -6.54
N ASN A 89 8.45 -1.35 -5.44
CA ASN A 89 9.45 -1.84 -4.49
C ASN A 89 8.95 -1.82 -3.03
N GLU A 90 7.78 -1.26 -2.76
CA GLU A 90 7.11 -1.27 -1.46
C GLU A 90 5.65 -1.77 -1.61
N TRP A 91 5.20 -2.60 -0.66
CA TRP A 91 3.80 -2.97 -0.45
C TRP A 91 3.26 -2.22 0.77
N HIS A 92 2.33 -1.31 0.55
CA HIS A 92 1.68 -0.52 1.61
C HIS A 92 0.36 -1.19 1.99
N VAL A 93 0.31 -1.78 3.19
CA VAL A 93 -0.82 -2.60 3.64
C VAL A 93 -1.67 -1.84 4.66
N ARG A 94 -2.98 -1.82 4.43
CA ARG A 94 -3.98 -1.27 5.36
C ARG A 94 -5.01 -2.31 5.73
N PHE A 95 -5.06 -2.69 7.00
CA PHE A 95 -6.12 -3.54 7.55
C PHE A 95 -7.45 -2.77 7.63
N CYS A 96 -8.55 -3.40 7.21
CA CYS A 96 -9.87 -2.78 7.26
C CYS A 96 -11.00 -3.81 7.19
N ALA A 97 -12.21 -3.40 7.60
CA ALA A 97 -13.34 -4.31 7.64
C ALA A 97 -13.84 -4.73 6.25
N LEU A 98 -13.74 -3.84 5.26
CA LEU A 98 -14.34 -3.98 3.92
C LEU A 98 -13.25 -3.76 2.84
N PRO A 99 -12.32 -4.72 2.65
CA PRO A 99 -11.14 -4.53 1.82
C PRO A 99 -11.48 -4.21 0.35
N VAL A 100 -12.47 -4.88 -0.24
CA VAL A 100 -12.87 -4.64 -1.64
C VAL A 100 -13.40 -3.22 -1.87
N GLU A 101 -14.26 -2.72 -0.99
CA GLU A 101 -14.82 -1.37 -1.10
C GLU A 101 -13.74 -0.29 -0.91
N VAL A 102 -12.88 -0.51 0.10
CA VAL A 102 -11.74 0.36 0.37
C VAL A 102 -10.76 0.35 -0.80
N ALA A 103 -10.44 -0.81 -1.36
CA ALA A 103 -9.53 -0.95 -2.50
C ALA A 103 -10.07 -0.16 -3.71
N ARG A 104 -11.37 -0.27 -4.00
CA ARG A 104 -12.01 0.52 -5.07
C ARG A 104 -11.95 2.03 -4.82
N HIS A 105 -12.21 2.46 -3.57
CA HIS A 105 -12.11 3.87 -3.21
C HIS A 105 -10.67 4.39 -3.35
N LEU A 106 -9.69 3.63 -2.85
CA LEU A 106 -8.28 4.00 -2.91
C LEU A 106 -7.74 3.97 -4.34
N ALA A 107 -8.13 3.00 -5.17
CA ALA A 107 -7.79 2.97 -6.58
C ALA A 107 -8.25 4.25 -7.28
N LYS A 108 -9.50 4.68 -7.04
CA LYS A 108 -10.04 5.93 -7.60
C LYS A 108 -9.30 7.17 -7.11
N ALA A 109 -8.82 7.17 -5.87
CA ALA A 109 -8.15 8.32 -5.28
C ALA A 109 -6.65 8.39 -5.63
N LEU A 110 -5.98 7.26 -5.81
CA LEU A 110 -4.52 7.18 -5.90
C LEU A 110 -4.01 6.98 -7.33
N LEU A 111 -4.83 6.41 -8.23
CA LEU A 111 -4.42 6.04 -9.59
C LEU A 111 -5.00 6.96 -10.69
N ASN A 112 -5.83 7.94 -10.31
CA ASN A 112 -6.34 9.01 -11.19
C ASN A 112 -5.69 10.35 -10.82
#